data_AF-A0A956PLJ9-F1
#
_entry.id   AF-A0A956PLJ9-F1
#
_cell.length_a   1.000
_cell.length_b   1.000
_cell.length_c   1.000
_cell.angle_alpha   90.00
_cell.angle_beta   90.00
_cell.angle_gamma   90.00
#
_symmetry.space_group_name_H-M   'P 1'
#
loop_
_entity.id
_entity.type
_entity.pdbx_description
1 polymer ?
#
loop_
_entity_poly.entity_id
_entity_poly.type
_entity_poly.pdbx_seq_one_letter_code
_entity_poly.pdbx_strand_id
1 'polypeptide(L)'
;MTTDRLHPFRILTFLYLSFMVLTTPLLADERSFLPVWIDGSAQLSAEATDALVEEFARAHPDPENIVVWIHGFATTRAESSEEYEILTERLNQSFDKLGVERPAVVGIQWDSAAKLSIFSIVGEYGRKTRLSRETGRFGARRFLLALQERFPGASITLMGHSMGCEVAMAAVRPTVDFGANDKEEAFEPEAPLNIFAVALLGADLDFDIGAKGRLPLKSHGVSLIWLTQDSMFRRRDQDKVLG
;
A
#
# COMPACT_ATOMS: atom_id res chain seq x y z
N MET A 1 42.84 58.02 19.85
CA MET A 1 41.45 57.82 19.40
C MET A 1 41.47 56.89 18.19
N THR A 2 41.48 55.58 18.45
CA THR A 2 41.45 54.53 17.41
C THR A 2 40.03 53.98 17.41
N THR A 3 39.25 54.43 16.44
CA THR A 3 37.83 54.10 16.30
C THR A 3 37.62 52.70 15.73
N ASP A 4 36.80 51.96 16.45
CA ASP A 4 36.14 50.69 16.16
C ASP A 4 35.91 50.36 14.68
N ARG A 5 36.78 49.52 14.11
CA ARG A 5 36.54 48.85 12.81
C ARG A 5 36.19 47.37 12.93
N LEU A 6 35.89 46.88 14.13
CA LEU A 6 35.57 45.46 14.38
C LEU A 6 34.05 45.17 14.42
N HIS A 7 33.21 46.20 14.46
CA HIS A 7 31.76 46.04 14.57
C HIS A 7 31.01 45.55 13.31
N PRO A 8 31.33 45.99 12.08
CA PRO A 8 30.54 45.58 10.91
C PRO A 8 30.82 44.13 10.49
N PHE A 9 32.03 43.62 10.75
CA PHE A 9 32.40 42.24 10.41
C PHE A 9 31.62 41.23 11.25
N ARG A 10 31.44 41.48 12.55
CA ARG A 10 30.69 40.60 13.45
C ARG A 10 29.20 40.52 13.12
N ILE A 11 28.61 41.62 12.65
CA ILE A 11 27.20 41.68 12.26
C ILE A 11 26.96 40.89 10.96
N LEU A 12 27.89 40.99 9.99
CA LEU A 12 27.77 40.28 8.72
C LEU A 12 27.94 38.76 8.89
N THR A 13 28.86 38.31 9.75
CA THR A 13 29.02 36.88 10.08
C THR A 13 27.80 36.33 10.81
N PHE A 14 27.18 37.10 11.69
CA PHE A 14 25.95 36.70 12.38
C PHE A 14 24.75 36.60 11.44
N LEU A 15 24.62 37.50 10.47
CA LEU A 15 23.58 37.44 9.44
C LEU A 15 23.77 36.25 8.50
N TYR A 16 25.02 35.93 8.12
CA TYR A 16 25.31 34.78 7.26
C TYR A 16 25.06 33.44 7.98
N LEU A 17 25.42 33.32 9.28
CA LEU A 17 25.08 32.14 10.08
C LEU A 17 23.57 32.02 10.33
N SER A 18 22.88 33.13 10.61
CA SER A 18 21.42 33.15 10.79
C SER A 18 20.69 32.74 9.51
N PHE A 19 21.18 33.17 8.34
CA PHE A 19 20.60 32.79 7.06
C PHE A 19 20.84 31.32 6.72
N MET A 20 22.03 30.77 7.03
CA MET A 20 22.34 29.34 6.87
C MET A 20 21.52 28.44 7.81
N VAL A 21 21.18 28.91 9.02
CA VAL A 21 20.30 28.17 9.95
C VAL A 21 18.83 28.25 9.50
N LEU A 22 18.39 29.38 8.93
CA LEU A 22 17.01 29.54 8.42
C LEU A 22 16.75 28.88 7.05
N THR A 23 17.79 28.41 6.35
CA THR A 23 17.66 27.63 5.10
C THR A 23 17.94 26.15 5.28
N THR A 24 18.07 25.65 6.52
CA THR A 24 17.87 24.20 6.69
C THR A 24 16.43 23.94 6.28
N PRO A 25 16.17 23.16 5.20
CA PRO A 25 14.82 22.66 5.03
C PRO A 25 14.51 21.98 6.35
N LEU A 26 13.43 22.42 6.99
CA LEU A 26 12.74 21.63 7.99
C LEU A 26 12.70 20.24 7.36
N LEU A 27 13.51 19.29 7.86
CA LEU A 27 13.62 17.96 7.27
C LEU A 27 12.19 17.44 7.28
N ALA A 28 11.54 17.51 6.13
CA ALA A 28 10.26 16.88 5.94
C ALA A 28 10.56 15.44 6.28
N ASP A 29 9.85 14.91 7.26
CA ASP A 29 9.97 13.52 7.68
C ASP A 29 9.89 12.68 6.40
N GLU A 30 11.04 12.19 5.93
CA GLU A 30 11.14 11.44 4.68
C GLU A 30 10.49 10.11 4.96
N ARG A 31 9.18 10.04 4.69
CA ARG A 31 8.41 8.81 4.84
C ARG A 31 9.12 7.72 4.04
N SER A 32 9.29 6.55 4.64
CA SER A 32 9.95 5.43 3.95
C SER A 32 9.07 4.77 2.88
N PHE A 33 7.83 5.25 2.72
CA PHE A 33 6.87 4.79 1.74
C PHE A 33 6.02 5.94 1.17
N LEU A 34 5.44 5.73 -0.01
CA LEU A 34 4.43 6.62 -0.59
C LEU A 34 3.02 6.25 -0.09
N PRO A 35 2.31 7.12 0.65
CA PRO A 35 0.92 6.89 1.02
C PRO A 35 -0.04 7.22 -0.12
N VAL A 36 -0.91 6.26 -0.46
CA VAL A 36 -1.99 6.43 -1.44
C VAL A 36 -3.33 6.36 -0.72
N TRP A 37 -3.98 7.50 -0.53
CA TRP A 37 -5.28 7.56 0.13
C TRP A 37 -6.43 7.40 -0.86
N ILE A 38 -7.29 6.40 -0.63
CA ILE A 38 -8.53 6.16 -1.36
C ILE A 38 -9.68 6.28 -0.36
N ASP A 39 -10.50 7.32 -0.54
CA ASP A 39 -11.57 7.62 0.39
C ASP A 39 -12.81 6.72 0.20
N GLY A 40 -13.89 7.02 0.92
CA GLY A 40 -15.15 6.28 0.86
C GLY A 40 -15.86 6.28 -0.50
N SER A 41 -15.36 7.03 -1.51
CA SER A 41 -15.82 6.89 -2.90
C SER A 41 -15.25 5.66 -3.60
N ALA A 42 -14.20 5.05 -3.04
CA ALA A 42 -13.43 3.96 -3.63
C ALA A 42 -12.70 4.31 -4.94
N GLN A 43 -12.73 5.58 -5.34
CA GLN A 43 -12.15 6.08 -6.59
C GLN A 43 -10.85 6.85 -6.32
N LEU A 44 -9.99 6.88 -7.33
CA LEU A 44 -8.85 7.78 -7.41
C LEU A 44 -8.92 8.48 -8.75
N SER A 45 -8.92 9.82 -8.83
CA SER A 45 -9.02 10.50 -10.13
C SER A 45 -7.78 10.26 -11.00
N ALA A 46 -7.86 10.48 -12.31
CA ALA A 46 -6.70 10.36 -13.20
C ALA A 46 -5.59 11.34 -12.78
N GLU A 47 -5.97 12.59 -12.49
CA GLU A 47 -5.03 13.64 -12.07
C GLU A 47 -4.36 13.31 -10.74
N ALA A 48 -5.11 12.76 -9.78
CA ALA A 48 -4.55 12.32 -8.50
C ALA A 48 -3.62 11.10 -8.68
N THR A 49 -3.97 10.20 -9.60
CA THR A 49 -3.15 9.03 -9.92
C THR A 49 -1.81 9.46 -10.50
N ASP A 50 -1.83 10.32 -11.53
CA ASP A 50 -0.62 10.81 -12.20
C ASP A 50 0.28 11.57 -11.23
N ALA A 51 -0.28 12.41 -10.37
CA ALA A 51 0.47 13.14 -9.35
C ALA A 51 1.20 12.20 -8.37
N LEU A 52 0.53 11.13 -7.93
CA LEU A 52 1.12 10.13 -7.02
C LEU A 52 2.21 9.31 -7.70
N VAL A 53 2.01 8.93 -8.97
CA VAL A 53 3.03 8.19 -9.74
C VAL A 53 4.27 9.06 -10.00
N GLU A 54 4.10 10.34 -10.31
CA GLU A 54 5.22 11.28 -10.47
C GLU A 54 5.92 11.61 -9.15
N GLU A 55 5.19 11.65 -8.03
CA GLU A 55 5.81 11.70 -6.70
C GLU A 55 6.66 10.45 -6.44
N PHE A 56 6.11 9.25 -6.70
CA PHE A 56 6.83 7.99 -6.57
C PHE A 56 8.11 7.98 -7.41
N ALA A 57 8.01 8.39 -8.68
CA ALA A 57 9.10 8.37 -9.65
C ALA A 57 10.23 9.33 -9.31
N ARG A 58 9.94 10.45 -8.63
CA ARG A 58 10.99 11.38 -8.18
C ARG A 58 11.84 10.78 -7.06
N ALA A 59 11.23 10.01 -6.16
CA ALA A 59 11.93 9.33 -5.07
C ALA A 59 12.59 8.01 -5.52
N HIS A 60 12.01 7.34 -6.52
CA HIS A 60 12.43 6.02 -6.99
C HIS A 60 12.45 6.03 -8.54
N PRO A 61 13.54 6.50 -9.16
CA PRO A 61 13.58 6.71 -10.61
C PRO A 61 13.57 5.40 -11.43
N ASP A 62 14.10 4.31 -10.88
CA ASP A 62 14.20 3.00 -11.55
C ASP A 62 14.12 1.83 -10.54
N PRO A 63 12.98 1.61 -9.88
CA PRO A 63 12.85 0.56 -8.86
C PRO A 63 12.80 -0.84 -9.49
N GLU A 64 13.66 -1.75 -9.04
CA GLU A 64 13.57 -3.17 -9.45
C GLU A 64 12.34 -3.87 -8.82
N ASN A 65 12.04 -3.52 -7.57
CA ASN A 65 10.98 -4.15 -6.77
C ASN A 65 10.10 -3.08 -6.12
N ILE A 66 8.78 -3.26 -6.22
CA ILE A 66 7.78 -2.42 -5.59
C ILE A 66 6.93 -3.28 -4.65
N VAL A 67 6.90 -2.94 -3.37
CA VAL A 67 6.01 -3.57 -2.38
C VAL A 67 4.86 -2.63 -2.04
N VAL A 68 3.65 -3.17 -2.08
CA VAL A 68 2.41 -2.43 -1.80
C VAL A 68 1.74 -3.01 -0.56
N TRP A 69 1.69 -2.21 0.51
CA TRP A 69 0.99 -2.55 1.75
C TRP A 69 -0.49 -2.17 1.67
N ILE A 70 -1.37 -3.06 2.15
CA ILE A 70 -2.82 -2.81 2.23
C ILE A 70 -3.37 -3.28 3.58
N HIS A 71 -3.84 -2.32 4.39
CA HIS A 71 -4.29 -2.54 5.76
C HIS A 71 -5.69 -3.16 5.84
N GLY A 72 -6.01 -3.66 7.03
CA GLY A 72 -7.26 -4.34 7.34
C GLY A 72 -8.42 -3.39 7.68
N PHE A 73 -9.50 -4.00 8.19
CA PHE A 73 -10.70 -3.32 8.68
C PHE A 73 -10.44 -2.59 9.99
N ALA A 74 -11.18 -1.50 10.22
CA ALA A 74 -11.14 -0.69 11.44
C ALA A 74 -9.77 -0.02 11.71
N THR A 75 -9.01 0.24 10.66
CA THR A 75 -7.74 0.99 10.72
C THR A 75 -7.95 2.40 10.18
N THR A 76 -7.56 3.40 10.96
CA THR A 76 -7.57 4.81 10.52
C THR A 76 -6.39 5.12 9.60
N ARG A 77 -6.45 6.28 8.93
CA ARG A 77 -5.33 6.77 8.12
C ARG A 77 -4.06 7.01 8.95
N ALA A 78 -4.20 7.47 10.19
CA ALA A 78 -3.05 7.71 11.06
C ALA A 78 -2.40 6.38 11.49
N GLU A 79 -3.22 5.43 11.96
CA GLU A 79 -2.75 4.10 12.39
C GLU A 79 -2.09 3.35 11.24
N SER A 80 -2.69 3.33 10.04
CA SER A 80 -2.08 2.67 8.88
C SER A 80 -0.75 3.29 8.47
N SER A 81 -0.58 4.62 8.59
CA SER A 81 0.71 5.25 8.34
C SER A 81 1.79 4.78 9.32
N GLU A 82 1.46 4.67 10.61
CA GLU A 82 2.37 4.16 11.64
C GLU A 82 2.72 2.69 11.40
N GLU A 83 1.73 1.86 11.10
CA GLU A 83 1.92 0.44 10.77
C GLU A 83 2.82 0.26 9.54
N TYR A 84 2.59 1.03 8.48
CA TYR A 84 3.38 0.95 7.25
C TYR A 84 4.82 1.39 7.44
N GLU A 85 5.07 2.42 8.26
CA GLU A 85 6.44 2.85 8.57
C GLU A 85 7.20 1.71 9.28
N ILE A 86 6.59 1.10 10.30
CA ILE A 86 7.17 -0.03 11.04
C ILE A 86 7.44 -1.23 10.13
N LEU A 87 6.47 -1.57 9.26
CA LEU A 87 6.60 -2.70 8.34
C LEU A 87 7.68 -2.44 7.29
N THR A 88 7.77 -1.22 6.77
CA THR A 88 8.76 -0.81 5.77
C THR A 88 10.16 -0.82 6.36
N GLU A 89 10.35 -0.36 7.60
CA GLU A 89 11.64 -0.45 8.27
C GLU A 89 12.08 -1.90 8.43
N ARG A 90 11.18 -2.79 8.88
CA ARG A 90 11.48 -4.22 9.03
C ARG A 90 11.78 -4.91 7.69
N LEU A 91 11.08 -4.52 6.63
CA LEU A 91 11.34 -4.99 5.28
C LEU A 91 12.75 -4.57 4.83
N ASN A 92 13.08 -3.29 4.97
CA ASN A 92 14.39 -2.74 4.62
C ASN A 92 15.51 -3.44 5.40
N GLN A 93 15.35 -3.64 6.71
CA GLN A 93 16.31 -4.38 7.53
C GLN A 93 16.50 -5.84 7.06
N SER A 94 15.47 -6.45 6.49
CA SER A 94 15.56 -7.82 5.96
C SER A 94 16.33 -7.85 4.63
N PHE A 95 16.08 -6.88 3.75
CA PHE A 95 16.80 -6.73 2.48
C PHE A 95 18.28 -6.35 2.70
N ASP A 96 18.56 -5.46 3.66
CA ASP A 96 19.93 -5.10 4.04
C ASP A 96 20.74 -6.31 4.50
N LYS A 97 20.14 -7.20 5.30
CA LYS A 97 20.79 -8.45 5.76
C LYS A 97 21.09 -9.40 4.61
N LEU A 98 20.27 -9.39 3.57
CA LEU A 98 20.45 -10.21 2.37
C LEU A 98 21.42 -9.58 1.37
N GLY A 99 21.81 -8.32 1.55
CA GLY A 99 22.72 -7.61 0.66
C GLY A 99 22.12 -7.32 -0.71
N VAL A 100 20.80 -7.16 -0.78
CA VAL A 100 20.04 -6.85 -2.00
C VAL A 100 19.42 -5.46 -1.93
N GLU A 101 19.06 -4.89 -3.08
CA GLU A 101 18.46 -3.56 -3.15
C GLU A 101 17.11 -3.51 -2.42
N ARG A 102 16.93 -2.47 -1.59
CA ARG A 102 15.67 -2.26 -0.86
C ARG A 102 14.53 -2.01 -1.85
N PRO A 103 13.34 -2.58 -1.61
CA PRO A 103 12.19 -2.31 -2.46
C PRO A 103 11.70 -0.87 -2.26
N ALA A 104 11.18 -0.28 -3.32
CA ALA A 104 10.37 0.93 -3.21
C ALA A 104 9.00 0.56 -2.63
N VAL A 105 8.46 1.37 -1.73
CA VAL A 105 7.27 1.00 -0.96
C VAL A 105 6.12 1.97 -1.16
N VAL A 106 4.93 1.40 -1.38
CA VAL A 106 3.65 2.10 -1.42
C VAL A 106 2.75 1.58 -0.31
N GLY A 107 2.02 2.49 0.35
CA GLY A 107 0.95 2.14 1.28
C GLY A 107 -0.41 2.55 0.73
N ILE A 108 -1.23 1.59 0.29
CA ILE A 108 -2.63 1.86 -0.05
C ILE A 108 -3.42 1.99 1.25
N GLN A 109 -3.90 3.19 1.51
CA GLN A 109 -4.72 3.54 2.65
C GLN A 109 -6.16 3.73 2.17
N TRP A 110 -7.07 2.88 2.62
CA TRP A 110 -8.48 2.97 2.26
C TRP A 110 -9.32 3.36 3.46
N ASP A 111 -10.51 3.94 3.23
CA ASP A 111 -11.41 4.29 4.33
C ASP A 111 -11.99 3.02 4.99
N SER A 112 -11.19 2.39 5.85
CA SER A 112 -11.56 1.20 6.62
C SER A 112 -12.01 1.53 8.04
N ALA A 113 -11.83 2.78 8.48
CA ALA A 113 -12.12 3.22 9.83
C ALA A 113 -13.60 2.95 10.16
N ALA A 114 -13.83 2.32 11.30
CA ALA A 114 -15.17 1.93 11.72
C ALA A 114 -15.39 2.29 13.19
N LYS A 115 -16.59 2.77 13.51
CA LYS A 115 -17.02 2.94 14.90
C LYS A 115 -17.49 1.59 15.43
N LEU A 116 -16.59 0.87 16.09
CA LEU A 116 -16.88 -0.43 16.67
C LEU A 116 -17.77 -0.27 17.91
N SER A 117 -19.07 -0.51 17.72
CA SER A 117 -20.01 -0.78 18.81
C SER A 117 -20.59 -2.17 18.62
N ILE A 118 -20.91 -2.86 19.72
CA ILE A 118 -21.48 -4.21 19.67
C ILE A 118 -22.77 -4.29 18.83
N PHE A 119 -23.52 -3.18 18.72
CA PHE A 119 -24.76 -3.10 17.97
C PHE A 119 -24.56 -2.76 16.47
N SER A 120 -23.43 -2.16 16.10
CA SER A 120 -23.15 -1.72 14.72
C SER A 120 -22.18 -2.62 13.97
N ILE A 121 -21.47 -3.52 14.65
CA ILE A 121 -20.34 -4.24 14.08
C ILE A 121 -20.68 -5.05 12.83
N VAL A 122 -21.83 -5.75 12.81
CA VAL A 122 -22.24 -6.57 11.66
C VAL A 122 -22.53 -5.69 10.43
N GLY A 123 -23.24 -4.58 10.63
CA GLY A 123 -23.58 -3.66 9.56
C GLY A 123 -22.34 -2.90 9.03
N GLU A 124 -21.47 -2.43 9.93
CA GLU A 124 -20.21 -1.78 9.56
C GLU A 124 -19.30 -2.72 8.80
N TYR A 125 -19.14 -3.96 9.29
CA TYR A 125 -18.29 -4.95 8.65
C TYR A 125 -18.77 -5.28 7.23
N GLY A 126 -20.08 -5.48 7.04
CA GLY A 126 -20.66 -5.70 5.71
C GLY A 126 -20.45 -4.52 4.75
N ARG A 127 -20.65 -3.28 5.23
CA ARG A 127 -20.41 -2.07 4.41
C ARG A 127 -18.93 -1.92 4.03
N LYS A 128 -18.02 -2.11 4.99
CA LYS A 128 -16.58 -2.00 4.71
C LYS A 128 -16.08 -3.15 3.83
N THR A 129 -16.69 -4.32 3.89
CA THR A 129 -16.42 -5.43 2.96
C THR A 129 -16.80 -5.06 1.52
N ARG A 130 -17.92 -4.36 1.31
CA ARG A 130 -18.27 -3.86 -0.02
C ARG A 130 -17.27 -2.79 -0.48
N LEU A 131 -16.99 -1.82 0.40
CA LEU A 131 -16.06 -0.73 0.10
C LEU A 131 -14.64 -1.23 -0.22
N SER A 132 -14.14 -2.27 0.47
CA SER A 132 -12.82 -2.84 0.18
C SER A 132 -12.73 -3.40 -1.23
N ARG A 133 -13.79 -4.09 -1.69
CA ARG A 133 -13.87 -4.64 -3.04
C ARG A 133 -13.97 -3.55 -4.09
N GLU A 134 -14.83 -2.55 -3.87
CA GLU A 134 -14.92 -1.37 -4.74
C GLU A 134 -13.55 -0.65 -4.81
N THR A 135 -12.87 -0.51 -3.67
CA THR A 135 -11.56 0.15 -3.58
C THR A 135 -10.51 -0.59 -4.41
N GLY A 136 -10.51 -1.92 -4.31
CA GLY A 136 -9.68 -2.77 -5.16
C GLY A 136 -9.99 -2.57 -6.64
N ARG A 137 -11.25 -2.77 -7.03
CA ARG A 137 -11.73 -2.72 -8.43
C ARG A 137 -11.42 -1.40 -9.13
N PHE A 138 -11.50 -0.28 -8.41
CA PHE A 138 -11.41 1.06 -8.99
C PHE A 138 -10.12 1.78 -8.63
N GLY A 139 -10.06 2.43 -7.46
CA GLY A 139 -8.95 3.31 -7.09
C GLY A 139 -7.59 2.60 -7.05
N ALA A 140 -7.52 1.44 -6.38
CA ALA A 140 -6.27 0.70 -6.24
C ALA A 140 -5.80 0.15 -7.60
N ARG A 141 -6.71 -0.44 -8.39
CA ARG A 141 -6.37 -0.95 -9.71
C ARG A 141 -5.87 0.14 -10.65
N ARG A 142 -6.53 1.31 -10.68
CA ARG A 142 -6.09 2.46 -11.50
C ARG A 142 -4.67 2.88 -11.14
N PHE A 143 -4.39 3.01 -9.85
CA PHE A 143 -3.04 3.35 -9.37
C PHE A 143 -2.01 2.30 -9.77
N LEU A 144 -2.30 1.02 -9.57
CA LEU A 144 -1.39 -0.07 -9.92
C LEU A 144 -1.12 -0.17 -11.42
N LEU A 145 -2.12 0.09 -12.26
CA LEU A 145 -1.94 0.13 -13.73
C LEU A 145 -1.01 1.28 -14.14
N ALA A 146 -1.20 2.47 -13.60
CA ALA A 146 -0.35 3.62 -13.88
C ALA A 146 1.09 3.39 -13.38
N LEU A 147 1.25 2.75 -12.21
CA LEU A 147 2.56 2.37 -11.69
C LEU A 147 3.26 1.35 -12.59
N GLN A 148 2.55 0.34 -13.06
CA GLN A 148 3.06 -0.65 -14.01
C GLN A 148 3.44 -0.02 -15.35
N GLU A 149 2.63 0.90 -15.87
CA GLU A 149 2.93 1.62 -17.12
C GLU A 149 4.20 2.47 -16.97
N ARG A 150 4.36 3.13 -15.82
CA ARG A 150 5.54 3.97 -15.53
C ARG A 150 6.82 3.16 -15.30
N PHE A 151 6.69 1.95 -14.75
CA PHE A 151 7.80 1.07 -14.38
C PHE A 151 7.60 -0.36 -14.93
N PRO A 152 7.63 -0.55 -16.26
CA PRO A 152 7.30 -1.85 -16.88
C PRO A 152 8.29 -2.98 -16.55
N GLY A 153 9.48 -2.65 -16.06
CA GLY A 153 10.48 -3.63 -15.62
C GLY A 153 10.42 -3.99 -14.13
N ALA A 154 9.66 -3.24 -13.33
CA ALA A 154 9.59 -3.44 -11.89
C ALA A 154 8.69 -4.63 -11.53
N SER A 155 9.11 -5.43 -10.55
CA SER A 155 8.27 -6.47 -9.96
C SER A 155 7.37 -5.89 -8.88
N ILE A 156 6.06 -5.94 -9.08
CA ILE A 156 5.08 -5.44 -8.10
C ILE A 156 4.58 -6.59 -7.21
N THR A 157 4.69 -6.43 -5.89
CA THR A 157 4.18 -7.36 -4.88
C THR A 157 3.11 -6.69 -4.02
N LEU A 158 1.92 -7.28 -3.95
CA LEU A 158 0.84 -6.82 -3.08
C LEU A 158 0.83 -7.61 -1.77
N MET A 159 0.75 -6.90 -0.64
CA MET A 159 0.67 -7.50 0.69
C MET A 159 -0.57 -6.96 1.41
N GLY A 160 -1.65 -7.74 1.38
CA GLY A 160 -2.91 -7.41 2.02
C GLY A 160 -3.04 -8.08 3.39
N HIS A 161 -3.45 -7.34 4.41
CA HIS A 161 -3.76 -7.89 5.74
C HIS A 161 -5.26 -7.83 6.02
N SER A 162 -5.83 -8.93 6.54
CA SER A 162 -7.26 -9.01 6.88
C SER A 162 -8.14 -8.52 5.70
N MET A 163 -9.05 -7.56 5.91
CA MET A 163 -9.92 -7.04 4.84
C MET A 163 -9.14 -6.33 3.70
N GLY A 164 -7.86 -5.99 3.90
CA GLY A 164 -6.95 -5.57 2.84
C GLY A 164 -6.68 -6.67 1.81
N CYS A 165 -6.88 -7.95 2.16
CA CYS A 165 -6.84 -9.07 1.20
C CYS A 165 -7.95 -8.95 0.15
N GLU A 166 -9.14 -8.47 0.53
CA GLU A 166 -10.25 -8.21 -0.40
C GLU A 166 -9.88 -7.10 -1.39
N VAL A 167 -9.26 -6.02 -0.90
CA VAL A 167 -8.76 -4.92 -1.75
C VAL A 167 -7.71 -5.45 -2.74
N ALA A 168 -6.71 -6.19 -2.26
CA ALA A 168 -5.65 -6.75 -3.10
C ALA A 168 -6.21 -7.64 -4.21
N MET A 169 -7.10 -8.57 -3.84
CA MET A 169 -7.66 -9.52 -4.79
C MET A 169 -8.64 -8.88 -5.76
N ALA A 170 -9.46 -7.94 -5.30
CA ALA A 170 -10.35 -7.17 -6.16
C ALA A 170 -9.57 -6.25 -7.11
N ALA A 171 -8.41 -5.74 -6.69
CA ALA A 171 -7.52 -4.96 -7.56
C ALA A 171 -6.94 -5.82 -8.67
N VAL A 172 -6.44 -7.02 -8.36
CA VAL A 172 -5.79 -7.92 -9.32
C VAL A 172 -6.80 -8.58 -10.25
N ARG A 173 -7.90 -9.07 -9.69
CA ARG A 173 -8.96 -9.78 -10.39
C ARG A 173 -10.32 -9.16 -10.00
N PRO A 174 -10.72 -8.05 -10.66
CA PRO A 174 -11.94 -7.33 -10.32
C PRO A 174 -13.21 -8.16 -10.50
N THR A 175 -13.12 -9.24 -11.29
CA THR A 175 -14.18 -10.22 -11.56
C THR A 175 -14.20 -11.42 -10.60
N VAL A 176 -13.41 -11.42 -9.51
CA VAL A 176 -13.57 -12.43 -8.44
C VAL A 176 -14.97 -12.32 -7.89
N ASP A 177 -15.65 -13.48 -7.85
CA ASP A 177 -16.89 -13.67 -7.09
C ASP A 177 -16.50 -13.97 -5.64
N PHE A 178 -16.76 -13.03 -4.73
CA PHE A 178 -16.51 -13.23 -3.31
C PHE A 178 -17.71 -13.89 -2.56
N GLY A 179 -18.66 -14.48 -3.29
CA GLY A 179 -19.80 -15.24 -2.77
C GLY A 179 -21.11 -14.46 -2.74
N ALA A 180 -22.12 -15.00 -2.02
CA ALA A 180 -23.55 -14.64 -2.11
C ALA A 180 -23.93 -13.15 -1.91
N ASN A 181 -23.01 -12.30 -1.44
CA ASN A 181 -23.21 -10.87 -1.24
C ASN A 181 -22.51 -9.99 -2.30
N ASP A 182 -21.80 -10.57 -3.26
CA ASP A 182 -21.14 -9.86 -4.35
C ASP A 182 -22.09 -9.79 -5.57
N LYS A 183 -23.02 -8.83 -5.53
CA LYS A 183 -24.08 -8.66 -6.56
C LYS A 183 -23.73 -7.62 -7.63
N GLU A 184 -22.49 -7.17 -7.68
CA GLU A 184 -22.09 -6.16 -8.66
C GLU A 184 -21.72 -6.83 -9.99
N GLU A 185 -22.19 -6.23 -11.09
CA GLU A 185 -21.82 -6.66 -12.43
C GLU A 185 -20.30 -6.65 -12.55
N ALA A 186 -19.74 -7.76 -13.03
CA ALA A 186 -18.31 -7.93 -13.22
C ALA A 186 -17.78 -6.81 -14.13
N PHE A 187 -17.11 -5.82 -13.55
CA PHE A 187 -16.36 -4.83 -14.32
C PHE A 187 -15.27 -5.56 -15.11
N GLU A 188 -15.37 -5.55 -16.44
CA GLU A 188 -14.31 -6.05 -17.30
C GLU A 188 -13.14 -5.07 -17.26
N PRO A 189 -11.95 -5.49 -16.80
CA PRO A 189 -10.82 -4.59 -16.67
C PRO A 189 -10.27 -4.14 -18.02
N GLU A 190 -9.97 -2.84 -18.13
CA GLU A 190 -9.46 -2.16 -19.34
C GLU A 190 -8.06 -2.66 -19.79
N ALA A 191 -7.29 -3.32 -18.92
CA ALA A 191 -6.01 -3.99 -19.22
C ALA A 191 -5.62 -4.96 -18.09
N PRO A 192 -4.85 -6.05 -18.33
CA PRO A 192 -4.38 -6.94 -17.25
C PRO A 192 -3.30 -6.26 -16.38
N LEU A 193 -3.34 -6.54 -15.07
CA LEU A 193 -2.24 -6.24 -14.16
C LEU A 193 -1.24 -7.40 -14.19
N ASN A 194 0.05 -7.08 -14.24
CA ASN A 194 1.18 -7.98 -14.14
C ASN A 194 1.82 -7.82 -12.76
N ILE A 195 1.40 -8.66 -11.84
CA ILE A 195 1.83 -8.71 -10.45
C ILE A 195 2.77 -9.90 -10.28
N PHE A 196 3.91 -9.67 -9.63
CA PHE A 196 4.82 -10.74 -9.29
C PHE A 196 4.18 -11.63 -8.23
N ALA A 197 3.80 -11.06 -7.09
CA ALA A 197 3.22 -11.81 -5.98
C ALA A 197 2.04 -11.08 -5.33
N VAL A 198 1.08 -11.86 -4.86
CA VAL A 198 0.02 -11.41 -3.95
C VAL A 198 0.12 -12.23 -2.68
N ALA A 199 0.47 -11.59 -1.57
CA ALA A 199 0.48 -12.18 -0.24
C ALA A 199 -0.80 -11.74 0.50
N LEU A 200 -1.68 -12.71 0.77
CA LEU A 200 -2.86 -12.52 1.61
C LEU A 200 -2.50 -12.97 3.02
N LEU A 201 -2.58 -12.03 3.96
CA LEU A 201 -2.10 -12.14 5.34
C LEU A 201 -3.28 -12.02 6.31
N GLY A 202 -4.23 -12.94 6.23
CA GLY A 202 -5.38 -12.99 7.14
C GLY A 202 -6.15 -14.29 7.01
N ALA A 203 -5.74 -15.31 7.75
CA ALA A 203 -6.20 -16.70 7.66
C ALA A 203 -7.68 -16.94 7.30
N ASP A 204 -8.62 -16.26 7.95
CA ASP A 204 -10.06 -16.43 7.69
C ASP A 204 -10.46 -15.90 6.31
N LEU A 205 -9.95 -14.72 5.95
CA LEU A 205 -10.24 -14.08 4.66
C LEU A 205 -9.44 -14.73 3.53
N ASP A 206 -8.22 -15.18 3.79
CA ASP A 206 -7.41 -15.95 2.84
C ASP A 206 -8.11 -17.25 2.46
N PHE A 207 -8.70 -17.93 3.45
CA PHE A 207 -9.52 -19.11 3.23
C PHE A 207 -10.79 -18.78 2.45
N ASP A 208 -11.51 -17.72 2.82
CA ASP A 208 -12.75 -17.34 2.13
C ASP A 208 -12.49 -16.96 0.67
N ILE A 209 -11.48 -16.15 0.40
CA ILE A 209 -11.08 -15.75 -0.96
C ILE A 209 -10.59 -16.99 -1.75
N GLY A 210 -9.73 -17.83 -1.16
CA GLY A 210 -9.19 -19.02 -1.81
C GLY A 210 -10.24 -20.11 -2.07
N ALA A 211 -10.99 -20.51 -1.03
CA ALA A 211 -11.91 -21.64 -1.05
C ALA A 211 -13.29 -21.28 -1.61
N LYS A 212 -13.87 -20.13 -1.23
CA LYS A 212 -15.20 -19.71 -1.72
C LYS A 212 -15.09 -18.98 -3.06
N GLY A 213 -14.05 -18.15 -3.24
CA GLY A 213 -13.85 -17.37 -4.47
C GLY A 213 -13.39 -18.18 -5.69
N ARG A 214 -13.22 -19.51 -5.53
CA ARG A 214 -12.76 -20.44 -6.58
C ARG A 214 -11.56 -19.87 -7.34
N LEU A 215 -10.59 -19.31 -6.62
CA LEU A 215 -9.39 -18.77 -7.24
C LEU A 215 -8.69 -19.90 -8.00
N PRO A 216 -8.57 -19.82 -9.34
CA PRO A 216 -7.59 -20.64 -10.00
C PRO A 216 -6.24 -20.15 -9.48
N LEU A 217 -5.46 -21.06 -8.91
CA LEU A 217 -4.15 -20.79 -8.32
C LEU A 217 -3.19 -20.08 -9.29
N LYS A 218 -3.50 -20.15 -10.59
CA LYS A 218 -2.96 -19.33 -11.66
C LYS A 218 -4.01 -18.33 -12.14
N SER A 219 -3.87 -17.06 -11.77
CA SER A 219 -4.59 -15.97 -12.44
C SER A 219 -3.70 -15.37 -13.53
N HIS A 220 -4.31 -14.93 -14.64
CA HIS A 220 -3.58 -14.23 -15.70
C HIS A 220 -2.93 -12.99 -15.09
N GLY A 221 -1.62 -12.86 -15.24
CA GLY A 221 -0.86 -11.72 -14.74
C GLY A 221 -0.49 -11.77 -13.25
N VAL A 222 -0.63 -12.90 -12.55
CA VAL A 222 -0.01 -13.07 -11.20
C VAL A 222 0.91 -14.27 -11.21
N SER A 223 2.17 -14.09 -10.79
CA SER A 223 3.16 -15.18 -10.79
C SER A 223 3.10 -16.04 -9.53
N LEU A 224 2.70 -15.45 -8.39
CA LEU A 224 2.66 -16.11 -7.09
C LEU A 224 1.46 -15.66 -6.24
N ILE A 225 0.75 -16.60 -5.65
CA ILE A 225 -0.22 -16.31 -4.58
C ILE A 225 0.23 -17.01 -3.30
N TRP A 226 0.45 -16.22 -2.26
CA TRP A 226 0.77 -16.72 -0.92
C TRP A 226 -0.39 -16.43 0.03
N LEU A 227 -0.82 -17.44 0.77
CA LEU A 227 -1.92 -17.35 1.73
C LEU A 227 -1.44 -17.78 3.11
N THR A 228 -1.79 -17.02 4.14
CA THR A 228 -1.71 -17.52 5.52
C THR A 228 -2.94 -18.39 5.78
N GLN A 229 -2.78 -19.56 6.41
CA GLN A 229 -3.92 -20.42 6.78
C GLN A 229 -3.84 -20.76 8.25
N ASP A 230 -4.96 -20.65 8.98
CA ASP A 230 -5.01 -21.00 10.40
C ASP A 230 -4.88 -22.52 10.57
N SER A 231 -3.99 -22.90 11.47
CA SER A 231 -3.79 -24.24 12.04
C SER A 231 -5.06 -24.97 12.50
N MET A 232 -6.14 -24.27 12.91
CA MET A 232 -7.41 -24.90 13.27
C MET A 232 -8.03 -25.71 12.13
N PHE A 233 -7.68 -25.39 10.88
CA PHE A 233 -8.14 -26.11 9.70
C PHE A 233 -7.12 -27.12 9.16
N ARG A 234 -5.95 -27.33 9.79
CA ARG A 234 -5.07 -28.49 9.51
C ARG A 234 -3.99 -28.81 10.56
N ARG A 235 -3.85 -30.11 10.84
CA ARG A 235 -2.71 -30.72 11.54
C ARG A 235 -1.37 -30.23 10.95
N ARG A 236 -0.60 -29.52 11.78
CA ARG A 236 0.83 -29.16 11.67
C ARG A 236 1.28 -28.46 10.38
N ASP A 237 1.65 -27.19 10.56
CA ASP A 237 2.71 -26.45 9.88
C ASP A 237 2.83 -26.59 8.37
N GLN A 238 2.26 -25.63 7.62
CA GLN A 238 2.85 -25.07 6.40
C GLN A 238 2.01 -23.93 5.81
N ASP A 239 2.65 -22.77 5.65
CA ASP A 239 2.27 -21.77 4.67
C ASP A 239 2.14 -22.43 3.28
N LYS A 240 1.04 -22.17 2.58
CA LYS A 240 0.84 -22.75 1.24
C LYS A 240 1.22 -21.72 0.19
N VAL A 241 2.34 -21.96 -0.48
CA VAL A 241 2.69 -21.29 -1.73
C VAL A 241 1.86 -21.92 -2.85
N LEU A 242 1.02 -21.12 -3.49
CA LEU A 242 0.23 -21.54 -4.64
C LEU A 242 0.92 -21.00 -5.89
N GLY A 243 1.41 -21.91 -6.74
CA GLY A 243 2.05 -21.61 -8.02
C GLY A 243 1.22 -22.02 -9.23
#